data_AF-A0A4R3URQ8-F1
#
_entry.id   AF-A0A4R3URQ8-F1
#
_cell.length_a   1.000
_cell.length_b   1.000
_cell.length_c   1.000
_cell.angle_alpha   90.00
_cell.angle_beta   90.00
_cell.angle_gamma   90.00
#
_symmetry.space_group_name_H-M   'P 1'
#
loop_
_entity.id
_entity.type
_entity.pdbx_description
1 polymer ?
#
loop_
_entity_poly.entity_id
_entity_poly.type
_entity_poly.pdbx_seq_one_letter_code
_entity_poly.pdbx_strand_id
1 'polypeptide(L)'
;MSTLIHLPEGSICWPVAALSGAAQDVRHAQTRVHLARSGERRAGGTTRWERCYADACAWLEWDWVELDEGTVVQADPLNVRCNVLLLDEHQRPLLSSRRRAMLATLVYLLPWQGPVLDKLRGLEAPRRVARAAQRLAA
;
A
#
# COMPACT_ATOMS: atom_id res chain seq x y z
N MET A 1 -15.14 -26.06 -21.67
CA MET A 1 -13.95 -25.29 -22.08
C MET A 1 -13.28 -24.77 -20.82
N SER A 2 -12.21 -25.41 -20.36
CA SER A 2 -11.46 -24.95 -19.18
C SER A 2 -10.62 -23.74 -19.58
N THR A 3 -11.02 -22.55 -19.18
CA THR A 3 -10.15 -21.38 -19.17
C THR A 3 -9.11 -21.59 -18.06
N LEU A 4 -7.98 -22.18 -18.43
CA LEU A 4 -6.77 -22.21 -17.61
C LEU A 4 -6.37 -20.76 -17.33
N ILE A 5 -6.65 -20.29 -16.12
CA ILE A 5 -6.12 -19.04 -15.61
C ILE A 5 -4.62 -19.28 -15.44
N HIS A 6 -3.82 -18.80 -16.38
CA HIS A 6 -2.38 -18.76 -16.20
C HIS A 6 -2.08 -17.86 -15.00
N LEU A 7 -1.56 -18.45 -13.93
CA LEU A 7 -1.02 -17.70 -12.81
C LEU A 7 0.15 -16.87 -13.34
N PRO A 8 0.16 -15.54 -13.17
CA PRO A 8 1.35 -14.76 -13.43
C PRO A 8 2.51 -15.37 -12.62
N GLU A 9 3.63 -15.67 -13.27
CA GLU A 9 4.82 -16.20 -12.59
C GLU A 9 5.15 -15.35 -11.35
N GLY A 10 5.43 -15.99 -10.21
CA GLY A 10 5.68 -15.32 -8.94
C GLY A 10 4.43 -14.91 -8.15
N SER A 11 3.23 -15.36 -8.55
CA SER A 11 2.01 -15.18 -7.76
C SER A 11 1.97 -16.08 -6.53
N ILE A 12 1.51 -15.55 -5.40
CA ILE A 12 1.33 -16.29 -4.15
C ILE A 12 -0.16 -16.46 -3.88
N CYS A 13 -0.58 -17.70 -3.66
CA CYS A 13 -1.98 -18.04 -3.43
C CYS A 13 -2.40 -17.81 -1.97
N TRP A 14 -3.45 -17.01 -1.76
CA TRP A 14 -4.11 -16.84 -0.46
C TRP A 14 -5.56 -17.31 -0.52
N PRO A 15 -5.93 -18.34 0.26
CA PRO A 15 -7.33 -18.64 0.51
C PRO A 15 -7.99 -17.44 1.18
N VAL A 16 -9.18 -17.05 0.73
CA VAL A 16 -9.93 -15.94 1.33
C VAL A 16 -10.18 -16.15 2.82
N ALA A 17 -10.42 -17.40 3.24
CA ALA A 17 -10.61 -17.76 4.64
C ALA A 17 -9.37 -17.43 5.53
N ALA A 18 -8.19 -17.36 4.94
CA ALA A 18 -6.94 -17.05 5.66
C ALA A 18 -6.62 -15.55 5.71
N LEU A 19 -7.42 -14.68 5.07
CA LEU A 19 -7.06 -13.27 4.92
C LEU A 19 -7.01 -12.49 6.22
N SER A 20 -7.90 -12.76 7.17
CA SER A 20 -7.84 -12.13 8.49
C SER A 20 -6.56 -12.48 9.23
N GLY A 21 -6.08 -13.72 9.10
CA GLY A 21 -4.78 -14.13 9.63
C GLY A 21 -3.62 -13.51 8.85
N ALA A 22 -3.70 -13.49 7.51
CA ALA A 22 -2.69 -12.85 6.67
C ALA A 22 -2.54 -11.36 7.01
N ALA A 23 -3.64 -10.63 7.26
CA ALA A 23 -3.64 -9.23 7.68
C ALA A 23 -2.82 -8.99 8.95
N GLN A 24 -2.80 -9.95 9.88
CA GLN A 24 -2.00 -9.87 11.11
C GLN A 24 -0.52 -10.12 10.87
N ASP A 25 -0.13 -10.72 9.76
CA ASP A 25 1.25 -11.07 9.43
C ASP A 25 1.87 -10.15 8.37
N VAL A 26 1.06 -9.41 7.60
CA VAL A 26 1.58 -8.42 6.66
C VAL A 26 2.23 -7.28 7.44
N ARG A 27 3.44 -6.87 7.03
CA ARG A 27 4.23 -5.80 7.65
C ARG A 27 4.54 -4.72 6.65
N HIS A 28 4.72 -3.50 7.15
CA HIS A 28 5.21 -2.40 6.32
C HIS A 28 6.61 -2.72 5.80
N ALA A 29 6.82 -2.55 4.49
CA ALA A 29 8.10 -2.76 3.83
C ALA A 29 8.68 -1.46 3.28
N GLN A 30 7.85 -0.62 2.65
CA GLN A 30 8.33 0.62 2.03
C GLN A 30 7.24 1.69 1.98
N THR A 31 7.63 2.96 2.16
CA THR A 31 6.82 4.12 1.76
C THR A 31 7.63 5.01 0.84
N ARG A 32 7.08 5.34 -0.33
CA ARG A 32 7.63 6.31 -1.27
C ARG A 32 6.77 7.56 -1.26
N VAL A 33 7.40 8.72 -1.38
CA VAL A 33 6.72 10.02 -1.41
C VAL A 33 7.01 10.69 -2.75
N HIS A 34 5.94 11.02 -3.47
CA HIS A 34 5.93 11.85 -4.66
C HIS A 34 5.45 13.25 -4.26
N LEU A 35 6.29 14.25 -4.46
CA LEU A 35 5.96 15.63 -4.15
C LEU A 35 5.38 16.27 -5.40
N ALA A 36 4.25 16.96 -5.26
CA ALA A 36 3.76 17.79 -6.34
C ALA A 36 4.80 18.85 -6.73
N ARG A 37 5.00 19.06 -8.03
CA ARG A 37 5.85 20.15 -8.53
C ARG A 37 5.17 21.48 -8.21
N SER A 38 5.97 22.43 -7.71
CA SER A 38 5.65 23.79 -7.26
C SER A 38 4.20 24.27 -7.43
N GLY A 39 3.51 24.47 -6.30
CA GLY A 39 2.21 25.16 -6.21
C GLY A 39 1.18 24.37 -5.41
N GLU A 40 1.19 23.04 -5.52
CA GLU A 40 0.30 22.17 -4.77
C GLU A 40 1.01 21.62 -3.51
N ARG A 41 0.36 21.78 -2.37
CA ARG A 41 0.88 21.38 -1.05
C ARG A 41 0.67 19.89 -0.75
N ARG A 42 0.00 19.16 -1.63
CA ARG A 42 -0.45 17.79 -1.39
C ARG A 42 0.65 16.81 -1.77
N ALA A 43 1.24 16.18 -0.77
CA ALA A 43 2.12 15.04 -0.99
C ALA A 43 1.27 13.83 -1.40
N GLY A 44 1.82 13.00 -2.28
CA GLY A 44 1.26 11.68 -2.57
C GLY A 44 2.37 10.64 -2.53
N GLY A 45 2.04 9.40 -2.79
CA GLY A 45 3.05 8.36 -2.71
C GLY A 45 2.49 6.97 -2.87
N THR A 46 3.37 6.00 -2.62
CA THR A 46 3.01 4.59 -2.51
C THR A 46 3.37 4.07 -1.12
N THR A 47 2.62 3.09 -0.63
CA THR A 47 3.01 2.30 0.53
C THR A 47 2.91 0.82 0.19
N ARG A 48 3.94 0.07 0.57
CA ARG A 48 4.11 -1.35 0.26
C ARG A 48 4.20 -2.15 1.55
N TRP A 49 3.45 -3.23 1.55
CA TRP A 49 3.22 -4.12 2.68
C TRP A 49 3.47 -5.56 2.24
N GLU A 50 4.19 -6.32 3.05
CA GLU A 50 4.69 -7.64 2.67
C GLU A 50 4.50 -8.69 3.77
N ARG A 51 4.29 -9.93 3.34
CA ARG A 51 4.39 -11.13 4.18
C ARG A 51 5.36 -12.08 3.50
N CYS A 52 6.51 -12.30 4.13
CA CYS A 52 7.54 -13.18 3.61
C CYS A 52 7.39 -14.61 4.16
N TYR A 53 7.62 -15.56 3.27
CA TYR A 53 7.75 -16.99 3.51
C TYR A 53 9.23 -17.36 3.37
N ALA A 54 9.56 -18.65 3.47
CA ALA A 54 10.95 -19.12 3.39
C ALA A 54 11.61 -18.81 2.03
N ASP A 55 10.84 -18.85 0.95
CA ASP A 55 11.31 -18.81 -0.45
C ASP A 55 10.67 -17.70 -1.30
N ALA A 56 9.63 -17.03 -0.80
CA ALA A 56 8.91 -16.00 -1.54
C ALA A 56 8.31 -14.94 -0.61
N CYS A 57 7.98 -13.75 -1.15
CA CYS A 57 7.25 -12.71 -0.41
C CYS A 57 5.98 -12.31 -1.15
N ALA A 58 4.86 -12.34 -0.44
CA ALA A 58 3.61 -11.75 -0.89
C ALA A 58 3.63 -10.27 -0.59
N TRP A 59 3.25 -9.44 -1.57
CA TRP A 59 3.27 -7.99 -1.43
C TRP A 59 1.96 -7.37 -1.90
N LEU A 60 1.61 -6.27 -1.24
CA LEU A 60 0.53 -5.37 -1.56
C LEU A 60 1.09 -3.96 -1.61
N GLU A 61 0.69 -3.18 -2.60
CA GLU A 61 1.09 -1.81 -2.75
C GLU A 61 -0.08 -0.97 -3.28
N TRP A 62 -0.26 0.21 -2.71
CA TRP A 62 -1.29 1.15 -3.15
C TRP A 62 -0.80 2.58 -3.04
N ASP A 63 -1.52 3.46 -3.73
CA ASP A 63 -1.25 4.88 -3.76
C ASP A 63 -2.00 5.59 -2.63
N TRP A 64 -1.38 6.61 -2.07
CA TRP A 64 -1.98 7.47 -1.05
C TRP A 64 -1.75 8.94 -1.40
N VAL A 65 -2.61 9.79 -0.86
CA VAL A 65 -2.50 11.25 -0.94
C VAL A 65 -2.72 11.87 0.43
N GLU A 66 -2.03 12.96 0.71
CA GLU A 66 -2.28 13.83 1.84
C GLU A 66 -3.37 14.83 1.46
N LEU A 67 -4.50 14.79 2.19
CA LEU A 67 -5.59 15.74 1.99
C LEU A 67 -5.28 17.06 2.68
N ASP A 68 -4.87 16.96 3.95
CA ASP A 68 -4.49 18.02 4.87
C ASP A 68 -3.33 17.56 5.75
N GLU A 69 -2.68 18.49 6.44
CA GLU A 69 -1.53 18.23 7.31
C GLU A 69 -1.85 17.11 8.32
N GLY A 70 -1.17 15.98 8.17
CA GLY A 70 -1.35 14.81 9.04
C GLY A 70 -2.56 13.91 8.71
N THR A 71 -3.26 14.18 7.61
CA THR A 71 -4.39 13.37 7.12
C THR A 71 -4.08 12.76 5.77
N VAL A 72 -3.85 11.45 5.75
CA VAL A 72 -3.57 10.68 4.53
C VAL A 72 -4.70 9.72 4.22
N VAL A 73 -5.05 9.61 2.94
CA VAL A 73 -6.09 8.70 2.43
C VAL A 73 -5.53 7.87 1.28
N GLN A 74 -6.14 6.71 1.04
CA GLN A 74 -5.85 5.94 -0.15
C GLN A 74 -6.38 6.69 -1.38
N ALA A 75 -5.56 6.82 -2.42
CA ALA A 75 -5.90 7.60 -3.62
C ALA A 75 -6.99 6.92 -4.45
N ASP A 76 -6.92 5.60 -4.57
CA ASP A 76 -7.94 4.75 -5.18
C ASP A 76 -8.12 3.47 -4.34
N PRO A 77 -9.21 3.36 -3.55
CA PRO A 77 -9.51 2.20 -2.71
C PRO A 77 -9.56 0.86 -3.45
N LEU A 78 -9.85 0.87 -4.76
CA LEU A 78 -10.03 -0.35 -5.56
C LEU A 78 -8.78 -0.71 -6.37
N ASN A 79 -7.75 0.15 -6.38
CA ASN A 79 -6.50 -0.07 -7.07
C ASN A 79 -5.38 -0.47 -6.12
N VAL A 80 -5.38 -1.74 -5.73
CA VAL A 80 -4.31 -2.37 -4.95
C VAL A 80 -3.48 -3.26 -5.88
N ARG A 81 -2.21 -2.93 -6.04
CA ARG A 81 -1.23 -3.72 -6.79
C ARG A 81 -0.72 -4.83 -5.88
N CYS A 82 -0.66 -6.07 -6.37
CA CYS A 82 -0.15 -7.20 -5.59
C CYS A 82 0.29 -8.37 -6.48
N ASN A 83 1.16 -9.23 -5.96
CA ASN A 83 1.39 -10.58 -6.52
C ASN A 83 0.53 -11.66 -5.85
N VAL A 84 -0.54 -11.27 -5.15
CA VAL A 84 -1.42 -12.22 -4.47
C VAL A 84 -2.55 -12.66 -5.38
N LEU A 85 -2.72 -13.98 -5.52
CA LEU A 85 -3.92 -14.59 -6.06
C LEU A 85 -4.86 -15.02 -4.94
N LEU A 86 -6.06 -14.44 -4.91
CA LEU A 86 -7.08 -14.81 -3.94
C LEU A 86 -7.92 -15.99 -4.44
N LEU A 87 -8.08 -17.00 -3.58
CA LEU A 87 -8.80 -18.22 -3.87
C LEU A 87 -10.10 -18.35 -3.06
N ASP A 88 -11.18 -18.81 -3.69
CA ASP A 88 -12.40 -19.21 -3.01
C ASP A 88 -12.23 -20.53 -2.21
N GLU A 89 -13.30 -20.97 -1.56
CA GLU A 89 -13.32 -22.22 -0.77
C GLU A 89 -13.07 -23.49 -1.61
N HIS A 90 -13.23 -23.41 -2.93
CA HIS A 90 -12.96 -24.48 -3.88
C HIS A 90 -11.57 -24.34 -4.54
N GLN A 91 -10.69 -23.50 -3.98
CA GLN A 91 -9.36 -23.19 -4.51
C GLN A 91 -9.36 -22.56 -5.92
N ARG A 92 -10.45 -21.90 -6.30
CA ARG A 92 -10.54 -21.22 -7.60
C ARG A 92 -10.24 -19.73 -7.44
N PRO A 93 -9.56 -19.11 -8.42
CA PRO A 93 -9.37 -17.66 -8.45
C PRO A 93 -10.67 -16.88 -8.28
N LEU A 94 -10.65 -15.86 -7.42
CA LEU A 94 -11.76 -14.94 -7.30
C LEU A 94 -11.98 -14.14 -8.59
N LEU A 95 -13.26 -13.89 -8.91
CA LEU A 95 -13.66 -12.91 -9.90
C LEU A 95 -13.13 -11.51 -9.55
N SER A 96 -12.83 -10.71 -10.58
CA SER A 96 -12.15 -9.42 -10.44
C SER A 96 -12.81 -8.45 -9.45
N SER A 97 -14.15 -8.38 -9.42
CA SER A 97 -14.88 -7.51 -8.49
C SER A 97 -14.71 -7.95 -7.03
N ARG A 98 -14.90 -9.25 -6.75
CA ARG A 98 -14.75 -9.82 -5.41
C ARG A 98 -13.29 -9.75 -4.95
N ARG A 99 -12.33 -9.95 -5.86
CA ARG A 99 -10.90 -9.76 -5.58
C ARG A 99 -10.60 -8.34 -5.13
N ARG A 100 -11.06 -7.31 -5.87
CA ARG A 100 -10.85 -5.90 -5.49
C ARG A 100 -11.46 -5.55 -4.14
N ALA A 101 -12.71 -5.97 -3.90
CA ALA A 101 -13.38 -5.73 -2.61
C ALA A 101 -12.58 -6.34 -1.45
N MET A 102 -12.08 -7.56 -1.64
CA MET A 102 -11.34 -8.27 -0.61
C MET A 102 -9.95 -7.65 -0.33
N LEU A 103 -9.26 -7.18 -1.37
CA LEU A 103 -8.01 -6.42 -1.19
C LEU A 103 -8.26 -5.08 -0.49
N ALA A 104 -9.35 -4.38 -0.80
CA ALA A 104 -9.73 -3.15 -0.11
C ALA A 104 -10.02 -3.41 1.38
N THR A 105 -10.72 -4.50 1.72
CA THR A 105 -10.92 -4.92 3.11
C THR A 105 -9.60 -5.20 3.81
N LEU A 106 -8.65 -5.86 3.14
CA LEU A 106 -7.33 -6.10 3.71
C LEU A 106 -6.60 -4.79 4.02
N VAL A 107 -6.57 -3.85 3.08
CA VAL A 107 -5.95 -2.53 3.29
C VAL A 107 -6.59 -1.78 4.46
N TYR A 108 -7.91 -1.84 4.60
CA TYR A 108 -8.64 -1.25 5.71
C TYR A 108 -8.22 -1.80 7.09
N LEU A 109 -7.83 -3.07 7.16
CA LEU A 109 -7.38 -3.71 8.40
C LEU A 109 -5.90 -3.40 8.75
N LEU A 110 -5.13 -2.85 7.81
CA LEU A 110 -3.71 -2.56 8.04
C LEU A 110 -3.53 -1.18 8.69
N PRO A 111 -2.62 -1.02 9.67
CA PRO A 111 -2.34 0.26 10.32
C PRO A 111 -1.43 1.15 9.44
N TRP A 112 -1.78 1.30 8.17
CA TRP A 112 -0.88 1.82 7.14
C TRP A 112 -0.61 3.32 7.20
N GLN A 113 -1.55 4.08 7.76
CA GLN A 113 -1.42 5.53 7.87
C GLN A 113 -0.23 5.92 8.76
N GLY A 114 0.08 5.14 9.81
CA GLY A 114 1.19 5.41 10.73
C GLY A 114 2.54 5.51 10.02
N PRO A 115 3.03 4.44 9.36
CA PRO A 115 4.30 4.48 8.63
C PRO A 115 4.37 5.53 7.52
N VAL A 116 3.22 5.88 6.90
CA VAL A 116 3.16 6.97 5.91
C VAL A 116 3.36 8.32 6.58
N LEU A 117 2.64 8.61 7.66
CA LEU A 117 2.75 9.85 8.42
C LEU A 117 4.15 10.03 9.02
N ASP A 118 4.76 8.97 9.53
CA ASP A 118 6.13 9.00 10.04
C ASP A 118 7.13 9.35 8.94
N LYS A 119 6.94 8.79 7.73
CA LYS A 119 7.77 9.14 6.57
C LYS A 119 7.60 10.59 6.16
N LEU A 120 6.38 11.12 6.15
CA LEU A 120 6.10 12.53 5.84
C LEU A 120 6.78 13.47 6.86
N ARG A 121 6.61 13.23 8.16
CA ARG A 121 7.26 14.01 9.23
C ARG A 121 8.78 14.02 9.10
N GLY A 122 9.38 12.87 8.77
CA GLY A 122 10.81 12.76 8.54
C GLY A 122 11.33 13.59 7.35
N LEU A 123 10.49 13.85 6.34
CA LEU A 123 10.83 14.71 5.21
C LEU A 123 10.61 16.20 5.50
N GLU A 124 9.73 16.55 6.43
CA GLU A 124 9.47 17.94 6.81
C GLU A 124 10.54 18.54 7.71
N ALA A 125 11.10 17.78 8.65
CA ALA A 125 12.08 18.29 9.60
C ALA A 125 13.33 18.91 8.92
N PRO A 126 13.96 18.26 7.91
CA PRO A 126 15.06 18.87 7.16
C PRO A 126 14.65 20.15 6.42
N ARG A 127 13.41 20.21 5.92
CA ARG A 127 12.91 21.39 5.16
C ARG A 127 12.66 22.59 6.06
N ARG A 128 12.13 22.38 7.26
CA ARG A 128 11.90 23.46 8.23
C ARG A 128 13.22 24.11 8.63
N VAL A 129 14.26 23.30 8.87
CA VAL A 129 15.62 23.77 9.16
C VAL A 129 16.20 24.57 7.99
N ALA A 130 16.13 24.04 6.76
CA ALA A 130 16.63 24.73 5.57
C ALA A 130 15.93 26.07 5.31
N ARG A 131 14.60 26.13 5.46
CA ARG A 131 13.82 27.37 5.31
C ARG A 131 14.11 28.38 6.41
N ALA A 132 14.31 27.94 7.66
CA ALA A 132 14.67 28.83 8.75
C ALA A 132 16.05 29.46 8.54
N ALA A 133 17.04 28.65 8.12
CA ALA A 133 18.38 29.15 7.78
C ALA A 133 18.35 30.17 6.63
N GLN A 134 17.53 29.93 5.59
CA GLN A 134 17.36 30.88 4.48
C GLN A 134 16.71 32.20 4.92
N ARG A 135 15.83 32.20 5.93
CA ARG A 135 15.20 33.40 6.48
C ARG A 135 16.10 34.19 7.42
N LEU A 136 17.02 33.52 8.11
CA LEU A 136 18.02 34.15 8.99
C LEU A 136 19.19 34.76 8.20
N ALA A 137 19.42 34.30 6.96
CA ALA A 137 20.46 34.79 6.07
C ALA A 137 20.01 35.92 5.11
N ALA A 138 18.76 36.39 5.25
CA ALA A 138 18.16 37.48 4.48
C ALA A 138 17.84 38.66 5.40
#